data_AF-A0A6G9FBU6-F1
#
_entry.id   AF-A0A6G9FBU6-F1
#
_cell.length_a   1.000
_cell.length_b   1.000
_cell.length_c   1.000
_cell.angle_alpha   90.00
_cell.angle_beta   90.00
_cell.angle_gamma   90.00
#
_symmetry.space_group_name_H-M   'P 1'
#
loop_
_entity.id
_entity.type
_entity.pdbx_description
1 polymer ?
#
loop_
_entity_poly.entity_id
_entity_poly.type
_entity_poly.pdbx_seq_one_letter_code
_entity_poly.pdbx_strand_id
1 'polypeptide(L)'
;MTDGTTWLAARQSIAFGGHYVVLARGVSPDELADRLAATVLYDTEHTAVTVGDHTGESLSELINDTYGDYYDGIGLRLGRNGDWTYAVAYGGRPGEFDSPEPVSRGGVHVCLLEYDEDNGKPVPPHFAYFHAARPVSAFNMHLDASWGYQGSSATPPRPPGCRT
;
A
#
# COMPACT_ATOMS: atom_id res chain seq x y z
N MET A 1 9.50 11.50 -16.40
CA MET A 1 10.27 11.17 -15.19
C MET A 1 9.28 10.59 -14.22
N THR A 2 9.31 9.28 -14.00
CA THR A 2 8.50 8.66 -12.95
C THR A 2 9.17 8.99 -11.62
N ASP A 3 8.57 9.89 -10.85
CA ASP A 3 8.98 10.06 -9.45
C ASP A 3 8.89 8.69 -8.79
N GLY A 4 10.05 8.15 -8.40
CA GLY A 4 10.16 6.82 -7.80
C GLY A 4 9.39 6.73 -6.47
N THR A 5 9.67 5.72 -5.66
CA THR A 5 8.89 5.47 -4.44
C THR A 5 9.20 6.40 -3.26
N THR A 6 10.07 7.42 -3.44
CA THR A 6 10.52 8.33 -2.37
C THR A 6 9.37 9.07 -1.68
N TRP A 7 8.27 9.32 -2.39
CA TRP A 7 7.08 9.97 -1.83
C TRP A 7 6.40 9.13 -0.74
N LEU A 8 6.57 7.79 -0.72
CA LEU A 8 6.06 6.93 0.37
C LEU A 8 6.66 7.27 1.74
N ALA A 9 7.80 7.96 1.77
CA ALA A 9 8.44 8.40 3.00
C ALA A 9 7.93 9.78 3.48
N ALA A 10 7.10 10.45 2.69
CA ALA A 10 6.52 11.74 3.07
C ALA A 10 5.47 11.54 4.19
N ARG A 11 5.41 12.51 5.11
CA ARG A 11 4.42 12.53 6.19
C ARG A 11 3.05 12.89 5.60
N GLN A 12 2.02 12.10 5.88
CA GLN A 12 0.69 12.18 5.24
C GLN A 12 0.78 11.90 3.74
N SER A 13 1.01 10.63 3.42
CA SER A 13 1.27 10.16 2.08
C SER A 13 -0.05 10.03 1.32
N ILE A 14 -0.64 11.20 1.01
CA ILE A 14 -1.64 11.55 -0.04
C ILE A 14 -2.95 10.71 -0.13
N ALA A 15 -3.05 9.52 0.48
CA ALA A 15 -4.21 8.64 0.40
C ALA A 15 -4.90 8.47 1.76
N PHE A 16 -6.20 8.76 1.75
CA PHE A 16 -7.13 8.45 2.84
C PHE A 16 -7.20 6.91 2.99
N GLY A 17 -7.00 6.37 4.20
CA GLY A 17 -7.05 4.92 4.46
C GLY A 17 -5.72 4.14 4.36
N GLY A 18 -4.64 4.73 3.84
CA GLY A 18 -3.29 4.13 3.79
C GLY A 18 -2.89 3.48 2.46
N HIS A 19 -1.83 2.67 2.44
CA HIS A 19 -1.36 1.96 1.24
C HIS A 19 -1.03 0.49 1.46
N TYR A 20 -1.33 -0.29 0.43
CA TYR A 20 -0.82 -1.63 0.22
C TYR A 20 0.23 -1.58 -0.92
N VAL A 21 1.50 -1.77 -0.56
CA VAL A 21 2.64 -1.66 -1.48
C VAL A 21 3.32 -3.00 -1.62
N VAL A 22 3.45 -3.46 -2.86
CA VAL A 22 4.12 -4.73 -3.19
C VAL A 22 5.33 -4.46 -4.06
N LEU A 23 6.48 -4.97 -3.63
CA LEU A 23 7.75 -4.97 -4.36
C LEU A 23 8.06 -6.41 -4.76
N ALA A 24 8.24 -6.67 -6.06
CA ALA A 24 8.53 -7.99 -6.58
C ALA A 24 9.76 -8.01 -7.49
N ARG A 25 10.58 -9.05 -7.38
CA ARG A 25 11.75 -9.26 -8.25
C ARG A 25 11.57 -10.52 -9.09
N GLY A 26 11.81 -10.39 -10.40
CA GLY A 26 11.69 -11.50 -11.36
C GLY A 26 10.34 -11.57 -12.09
N VAL A 27 9.53 -10.52 -12.02
CA VAL A 27 8.24 -10.39 -12.74
C VAL A 27 8.12 -9.04 -13.43
N SER A 28 7.33 -8.95 -14.49
CA SER A 28 6.97 -7.68 -15.11
C SER A 28 5.94 -6.90 -14.27
N PRO A 29 5.79 -5.57 -14.49
CA PRO A 29 4.71 -4.79 -13.88
C PRO A 29 3.33 -5.37 -14.14
N ASP A 30 3.06 -5.75 -15.38
CA ASP A 30 1.75 -6.31 -15.77
C ASP A 30 1.51 -7.67 -15.10
N GLU A 31 2.53 -8.53 -15.08
CA GLU A 31 2.45 -9.83 -14.41
C GLU A 31 2.26 -9.67 -12.89
N LEU A 32 2.88 -8.64 -12.28
CA LEU A 32 2.65 -8.33 -10.88
C LEU A 32 1.19 -7.89 -10.64
N ALA A 33 0.65 -7.03 -11.51
CA ALA A 33 -0.73 -6.57 -11.41
C ALA A 33 -1.72 -7.73 -11.54
N ASP A 34 -1.54 -8.61 -12.53
CA ASP A 34 -2.39 -9.79 -12.72
C ASP A 34 -2.38 -10.70 -11.49
N ARG A 35 -1.20 -10.93 -10.91
CA ARG A 35 -1.05 -11.73 -9.69
C ARG A 35 -1.73 -11.10 -8.48
N LEU A 36 -1.72 -9.77 -8.37
CA LEU A 36 -2.37 -9.04 -7.28
C LEU A 36 -3.88 -8.95 -7.44
N ALA A 37 -4.37 -8.75 -8.66
CA ALA A 37 -5.79 -8.78 -8.96
C ALA A 37 -6.40 -10.14 -8.57
N ALA A 38 -5.66 -11.24 -8.78
CA ALA A 38 -6.07 -12.58 -8.38
C ALA A 38 -6.08 -12.83 -6.85
N THR A 39 -5.57 -11.89 -6.04
CA THR A 39 -5.61 -11.98 -4.56
C THR A 39 -6.65 -11.06 -3.93
N VAL A 40 -7.42 -10.30 -4.70
CA VAL A 40 -8.50 -9.44 -4.16
C VAL A 40 -9.64 -10.32 -3.64
N LEU A 41 -10.09 -10.08 -2.40
CA LEU A 41 -11.08 -10.91 -1.69
C LEU A 41 -12.54 -10.62 -2.05
N TYR A 42 -12.82 -9.57 -2.83
CA TYR A 42 -14.19 -9.22 -3.24
C TYR A 42 -14.72 -10.05 -4.41
N ASP A 43 -16.05 -10.16 -4.45
CA ASP A 43 -16.77 -10.59 -5.63
C ASP A 43 -16.60 -9.54 -6.76
N THR A 44 -16.71 -10.03 -8.00
CA THR A 44 -16.42 -9.48 -9.33
C THR A 44 -16.55 -7.96 -9.65
N GLU A 45 -17.04 -7.10 -8.76
CA GLU A 45 -17.21 -5.66 -9.01
C GLU A 45 -15.95 -4.82 -8.71
N HIS A 46 -15.03 -5.30 -7.87
CA HIS A 46 -13.84 -4.55 -7.45
C HIS A 46 -12.60 -5.04 -8.20
N THR A 47 -12.34 -4.47 -9.37
CA THR A 47 -11.19 -4.87 -10.20
C THR A 47 -9.98 -3.99 -9.89
N ALA A 48 -8.86 -4.61 -9.52
CA ALA A 48 -7.58 -3.93 -9.46
C ALA A 48 -7.14 -3.55 -10.88
N VAL A 49 -7.21 -2.27 -11.23
CA VAL A 49 -6.87 -1.78 -12.58
C VAL A 49 -5.52 -1.09 -12.59
N THR A 50 -4.75 -1.25 -13.66
CA THR A 50 -3.46 -0.55 -13.84
C THR A 50 -3.70 0.89 -14.25
N VAL A 51 -3.15 1.86 -13.52
CA VAL A 51 -3.57 3.25 -13.67
C VAL A 51 -2.44 4.16 -14.15
N GLY A 52 -1.91 3.83 -15.33
CA GLY A 52 -1.04 4.69 -16.14
C GLY A 52 0.02 5.51 -15.38
N ASP A 53 0.25 6.75 -15.84
CA ASP A 53 1.15 7.72 -15.21
C ASP A 53 0.48 8.54 -14.09
N HIS A 54 -0.68 8.10 -13.58
CA HIS A 54 -1.42 8.84 -12.56
C HIS A 54 -0.65 8.86 -11.23
N THR A 55 -0.60 10.04 -10.62
CA THR A 55 -0.01 10.27 -9.30
C THR A 55 -1.12 10.33 -8.24
N GLY A 56 -0.77 10.21 -6.95
CA GLY A 56 -1.70 9.86 -5.87
C GLY A 56 -3.04 10.59 -5.85
N GLU A 57 -3.06 11.92 -5.98
CA GLU A 57 -4.30 12.71 -5.99
C GLU A 57 -5.15 12.42 -7.24
N SER A 58 -4.55 12.50 -8.43
CA SER A 58 -5.23 12.21 -9.70
C SER A 58 -5.75 10.78 -9.81
N LEU A 59 -5.11 9.85 -9.11
CA LEU A 59 -5.52 8.46 -9.04
C LEU A 59 -6.71 8.27 -8.08
N SER A 60 -6.70 8.98 -6.95
CA SER A 60 -7.81 8.97 -6.00
C SER A 60 -9.08 9.58 -6.61
N GLU A 61 -8.93 10.69 -7.34
CA GLU A 61 -10.00 11.30 -8.12
C GLU A 61 -10.55 10.34 -9.17
N LEU A 62 -9.67 9.66 -9.93
CA LEU A 62 -10.09 8.71 -10.95
C LEU A 62 -10.87 7.52 -10.36
N ILE A 63 -10.46 6.97 -9.22
CA ILE A 63 -11.19 5.89 -8.54
C ILE A 63 -12.56 6.39 -8.07
N ASN A 64 -12.61 7.56 -7.43
CA ASN A 64 -13.88 8.14 -6.98
C ASN A 64 -14.83 8.45 -8.16
N ASP A 65 -14.32 8.98 -9.27
CA ASP A 65 -15.11 9.28 -10.47
C ASP A 65 -15.60 8.02 -11.19
N THR A 66 -14.82 6.94 -11.14
CA THR A 66 -15.15 5.67 -11.82
C THR A 66 -16.15 4.84 -11.01
N TYR A 67 -15.97 4.76 -9.70
CA TYR A 67 -16.71 3.84 -8.83
C TYR A 67 -17.73 4.53 -7.91
N GLY A 68 -17.71 5.86 -7.82
CA GLY A 68 -18.63 6.65 -7.00
C GLY A 68 -18.24 6.74 -5.51
N ASP A 69 -17.37 5.85 -5.04
CA ASP A 69 -16.73 5.87 -3.73
C ASP A 69 -15.27 5.37 -3.86
N TYR A 70 -14.35 5.99 -3.11
CA TYR A 70 -12.95 5.58 -3.02
C TYR A 70 -12.77 4.15 -2.46
N TYR A 71 -13.71 3.69 -1.62
CA TYR A 71 -13.69 2.35 -1.04
C TYR A 71 -14.20 1.26 -1.99
N ASP A 72 -14.85 1.63 -3.09
CA ASP A 72 -15.51 0.70 -4.00
C ASP A 72 -14.64 0.36 -5.23
N GLY A 73 -13.37 0.76 -5.23
CA GLY A 73 -12.43 0.45 -6.30
C GLY A 73 -10.98 0.42 -5.85
N ILE A 74 -10.15 -0.38 -6.53
CA ILE A 74 -8.71 -0.49 -6.25
C ILE A 74 -7.92 -0.11 -7.50
N GLY A 75 -7.15 0.97 -7.43
CA GLY A 75 -6.22 1.39 -8.46
C GLY A 75 -4.80 0.95 -8.16
N LEU A 76 -4.14 0.28 -9.10
CA LEU A 76 -2.72 -0.09 -8.99
C LEU A 76 -1.85 0.88 -9.79
N ARG A 77 -0.99 1.63 -9.08
CA ARG A 77 0.12 2.35 -9.69
C ARG A 77 1.32 1.43 -9.81
N LEU A 78 1.75 1.18 -11.03
CA LEU A 78 2.85 0.27 -11.33
C LEU A 78 4.15 1.03 -11.64
N GLY A 79 5.28 0.39 -11.38
CA GLY A 79 6.55 0.90 -11.86
C GLY A 79 7.72 -0.06 -11.65
N ARG A 80 8.92 0.44 -11.95
CA ARG A 80 10.19 -0.28 -11.77
C ARG A 80 11.24 0.60 -11.12
N ASN A 81 12.08 -0.03 -10.31
CA ASN A 81 13.29 0.57 -9.75
C ASN A 81 14.40 -0.49 -9.71
N GLY A 82 15.36 -0.41 -10.65
CA GLY A 82 16.35 -1.46 -10.86
C GLY A 82 15.68 -2.79 -11.22
N ASP A 83 16.07 -3.86 -10.52
CA ASP A 83 15.51 -5.21 -10.73
C ASP A 83 14.12 -5.41 -10.09
N TRP A 84 13.65 -4.43 -9.32
CA TRP A 84 12.37 -4.51 -8.64
C TRP A 84 11.26 -3.87 -9.46
N THR A 85 10.18 -4.60 -9.59
CA THR A 85 8.88 -4.11 -10.02
C THR A 85 8.08 -3.75 -8.76
N TYR A 86 7.31 -2.68 -8.80
CA TYR A 86 6.42 -2.33 -7.69
C TYR A 86 4.99 -2.07 -8.14
N ALA A 87 4.06 -2.33 -7.23
CA ALA A 87 2.66 -1.94 -7.32
C ALA A 87 2.28 -1.23 -6.02
N VAL A 88 1.60 -0.09 -6.14
CA VAL A 88 0.99 0.62 -5.01
C VAL A 88 -0.50 0.64 -5.23
N ALA A 89 -1.25 0.07 -4.29
CA ALA A 89 -2.70 0.14 -4.30
C ALA A 89 -3.19 1.46 -3.71
N TYR A 90 -4.19 2.03 -4.37
CA TYR A 90 -4.97 3.19 -3.96
C TYR A 90 -6.44 2.80 -3.99
N GLY A 91 -7.23 3.35 -3.08
CA GLY A 91 -8.62 2.93 -2.92
C GLY A 91 -8.74 1.66 -2.08
N GLY A 92 -9.98 1.24 -1.87
CA GLY A 92 -10.27 0.07 -1.08
C GLY A 92 -10.10 0.26 0.43
N ARG A 93 -10.46 -0.79 1.17
CA ARG A 93 -10.37 -0.95 2.62
C ARG A 93 -9.13 -1.77 3.00
N PRO A 94 -8.61 -1.58 4.23
CA PRO A 94 -7.59 -2.46 4.79
C PRO A 94 -8.05 -3.93 4.80
N GLY A 95 -7.17 -4.85 4.41
CA GLY A 95 -7.45 -6.29 4.39
C GLY A 95 -8.18 -6.83 3.15
N GLU A 96 -8.24 -6.06 2.06
CA GLU A 96 -8.90 -6.49 0.81
C GLU A 96 -8.07 -7.43 -0.05
N PHE A 97 -6.75 -7.47 0.17
CA PHE A 97 -5.88 -8.43 -0.44
C PHE A 97 -5.70 -9.63 0.50
N ASP A 98 -5.90 -10.83 -0.04
CA ASP A 98 -5.53 -12.08 0.61
C ASP A 98 -3.99 -12.20 0.70
N SER A 99 -3.51 -13.27 1.33
CA SER A 99 -2.09 -13.60 1.46
C SER A 99 -1.30 -13.36 0.16
N PRO A 100 -0.13 -12.69 0.22
CA PRO A 100 0.76 -12.51 -0.94
C PRO A 100 1.47 -13.79 -1.41
N GLU A 101 1.27 -14.92 -0.73
CA GLU A 101 1.90 -16.20 -1.10
C GLU A 101 1.74 -16.55 -2.59
N PRO A 102 0.55 -16.47 -3.20
CA PRO A 102 0.35 -16.72 -4.63
C PRO A 102 1.22 -15.83 -5.53
N VAL A 103 1.46 -14.58 -5.13
CA VAL A 103 2.26 -13.61 -5.88
C VAL A 103 3.73 -14.05 -5.96
N SER A 104 4.23 -14.72 -4.92
CA SER A 104 5.63 -15.19 -4.85
C SER A 104 5.91 -16.54 -5.54
N ARG A 105 4.92 -17.14 -6.21
CA ARG A 105 5.09 -18.39 -6.98
C ARG A 105 6.14 -18.23 -8.08
N GLY A 106 6.83 -19.33 -8.39
CA GLY A 106 7.89 -19.34 -9.42
C GLY A 106 9.24 -18.80 -8.95
N GLY A 107 9.48 -18.74 -7.63
CA GLY A 107 10.74 -18.24 -7.06
C GLY A 107 10.86 -16.71 -7.06
N VAL A 108 9.72 -16.01 -7.16
CA VAL A 108 9.67 -14.55 -7.13
C VAL A 108 9.88 -14.07 -5.70
N HIS A 109 10.78 -13.11 -5.51
CA HIS A 109 10.94 -12.42 -4.23
C HIS A 109 9.86 -11.36 -4.11
N VAL A 110 9.08 -11.39 -3.03
CA VAL A 110 8.00 -10.43 -2.80
C VAL A 110 8.14 -9.81 -1.43
N CYS A 111 8.22 -8.48 -1.36
CA CYS A 111 8.11 -7.72 -0.13
C CYS A 111 6.77 -6.98 -0.13
N LEU A 112 6.00 -7.16 0.94
CA LEU A 112 4.78 -6.42 1.23
C LEU A 112 5.08 -5.35 2.29
N LEU A 113 4.61 -4.15 2.03
CA LEU A 113 4.54 -3.05 2.98
C LEU A 113 3.08 -2.59 3.03
N GLU A 114 2.47 -2.68 4.20
CA GLU A 114 1.07 -2.32 4.38
C GLU A 114 0.93 -1.32 5.54
N TYR A 115 0.14 -0.28 5.32
CA TYR A 115 -0.16 0.72 6.33
C TYR A 115 -1.54 1.32 6.22
N ASP A 116 -2.07 1.70 7.38
CA ASP A 116 -3.37 2.33 7.57
C ASP A 116 -3.14 3.69 8.26
N GLU A 117 -3.42 4.80 7.56
CA GLU A 117 -3.27 6.16 8.11
C GLU A 117 -4.30 6.47 9.19
N ASP A 118 -5.50 5.87 9.15
CA ASP A 118 -6.57 6.14 10.11
C ASP A 118 -6.20 5.62 11.50
N ASN A 119 -5.35 4.60 11.56
CA ASN A 119 -4.77 4.09 12.79
C ASN A 119 -3.67 5.01 13.38
N GLY A 120 -3.39 6.16 12.75
CA GLY A 120 -2.46 7.19 13.24
C GLY A 120 -0.98 6.78 13.22
N LYS A 121 -0.62 5.73 12.47
CA LYS A 121 0.75 5.20 12.40
C LYS A 121 1.51 5.85 11.24
N PRO A 122 2.69 6.48 11.47
CA PRO A 122 3.44 7.10 10.38
C PRO A 122 4.25 6.05 9.60
N VAL A 123 3.85 5.72 8.35
CA VAL A 123 4.64 4.96 7.34
C VAL A 123 4.96 3.50 7.80
N PRO A 124 5.15 2.46 6.95
CA PRO A 124 4.35 1.24 7.17
C PRO A 124 4.52 0.48 8.50
N PRO A 125 3.42 0.10 9.18
CA PRO A 125 3.40 -0.66 10.42
C PRO A 125 3.54 -2.18 10.22
N HIS A 126 3.30 -2.72 9.02
CA HIS A 126 3.42 -4.14 8.71
C HIS A 126 4.35 -4.36 7.51
N PHE A 127 5.30 -5.30 7.69
CA PHE A 127 6.17 -5.79 6.65
C PHE A 127 6.07 -7.31 6.56
N ALA A 128 6.06 -7.85 5.36
CA ALA A 128 6.21 -9.27 5.12
C ALA A 128 7.05 -9.56 3.88
N TYR A 129 7.82 -10.63 3.92
CA TYR A 129 8.66 -11.10 2.84
C TYR A 129 8.34 -12.55 2.51
N PHE A 130 8.11 -12.80 1.22
CA PHE A 130 7.72 -14.09 0.66
C PHE A 130 8.67 -14.50 -0.45
N HIS A 131 8.87 -15.80 -0.58
CA HIS A 131 9.62 -16.39 -1.68
C HIS A 131 9.13 -17.81 -1.94
N ALA A 132 8.92 -18.15 -3.20
CA ALA A 132 8.48 -19.47 -3.63
C ALA A 132 7.18 -19.95 -2.94
N ALA A 133 6.17 -19.08 -2.90
CA ALA A 133 4.87 -19.32 -2.28
C ALA A 133 4.92 -19.62 -0.78
N ARG A 134 5.90 -19.04 -0.08
CA ARG A 134 6.06 -19.22 1.37
C ARG A 134 6.43 -17.90 2.04
N PRO A 135 5.87 -17.62 3.23
CA PRO A 135 6.34 -16.54 4.08
C PRO A 135 7.73 -16.92 4.61
N VAL A 136 8.68 -16.01 4.46
CA VAL A 136 10.05 -16.16 4.98
C VAL A 136 10.23 -15.34 6.24
N SER A 137 9.67 -14.13 6.28
CA SER A 137 9.62 -13.29 7.47
C SER A 137 8.44 -12.33 7.43
N ALA A 138 7.91 -11.99 8.60
CA ALA A 138 6.91 -10.94 8.75
C ALA A 138 7.06 -10.31 10.13
N PHE A 139 6.91 -8.99 10.20
CA PHE A 139 6.94 -8.28 11.47
C PHE A 139 6.15 -6.99 11.39
N ASN A 140 5.62 -6.61 12.55
CA ASN A 140 4.98 -5.33 12.75
C ASN A 140 6.06 -4.30 13.10
N MET A 141 6.43 -3.43 12.15
CA MET A 141 7.45 -2.39 12.33
C MET A 141 7.13 -1.45 13.51
N HIS A 142 5.85 -1.21 13.82
CA HIS A 142 5.44 -0.39 14.96
C HIS A 142 5.64 -1.04 16.33
N LEU A 143 5.86 -2.36 16.40
CA LEU A 143 6.20 -3.08 17.63
C LEU A 143 7.72 -3.20 17.82
N ASP A 144 8.51 -2.82 16.82
CA ASP A 144 9.95 -2.70 16.93
C ASP A 144 10.32 -1.30 17.44
N ALA A 145 10.88 -1.25 18.66
CA ALA A 145 11.30 0.00 19.28
C ALA A 145 12.41 0.72 18.50
N SER A 146 13.13 0.05 17.60
CA SER A 146 14.13 0.68 16.72
C SER A 146 13.52 1.46 15.55
N TRP A 147 12.23 1.23 15.25
CA TRP A 147 11.47 1.93 14.21
C TRP A 147 10.56 3.02 14.79
N GLY A 148 10.72 3.34 16.07
CA GLY A 148 10.05 4.45 16.73
C GLY A 148 10.44 5.79 16.10
N TYR A 149 9.44 6.47 15.55
CA TYR A 149 9.48 7.88 15.19
C TYR A 149 10.13 8.72 16.31
N GLN A 150 11.26 9.37 16.02
CA GLN A 150 11.85 10.38 16.91
C GLN A 150 11.02 11.66 16.87
N GLY A 151 9.89 11.65 17.59
CA GLY A 151 9.21 12.83 18.11
C GLY A 151 8.41 13.67 17.10
N SER A 152 7.08 13.64 17.24
CA SER A 152 6.27 14.83 17.00
C SER A 152 5.91 15.33 18.37
N SER A 153 6.51 16.45 18.73
CA SER A 153 6.06 17.33 19.80
C SER A 153 4.73 18.00 19.44
N ALA A 154 3.75 17.24 18.95
CA ALA A 154 2.40 17.73 18.73
C ALA A 154 1.55 17.24 19.90
N THR A 155 1.49 18.06 20.95
CA THR A 155 0.44 17.95 21.96
C THR A 155 -0.90 17.94 21.22
N PRO A 156 -1.78 16.94 21.41
CA PRO A 156 -3.08 16.93 20.77
C PRO A 156 -3.85 18.21 21.15
N PRO A 157 -4.57 18.86 20.22
CA PRO A 157 -5.36 20.03 20.57
C PRO A 157 -6.37 19.65 21.65
N ARG A 158 -6.35 20.40 22.76
CA ARG A 158 -7.31 20.23 23.84
C ARG A 158 -8.72 20.51 23.28
N PRO A 159 -9.73 19.68 23.62
CA PRO A 159 -11.11 19.96 23.24
C PRO A 159 -11.55 21.30 23.85
N PRO A 160 -12.30 22.13 23.10
CA PRO A 160 -12.78 23.41 23.60
C PRO A 160 -13.75 23.17 24.75
N GLY A 161 -13.39 23.56 25.98
CA GLY A 161 -14.32 23.51 27.12
C GLY A 161 -13.72 23.48 28.52
N CYS A 162 -12.44 23.19 28.70
CA CYS A 162 -11.85 23.18 30.05
C CYS A 162 -11.21 24.54 30.40
N ARG A 163 -11.94 25.39 31.15
CA ARG A 163 -11.36 26.46 31.96
C ARG A 163 -11.05 25.92 33.37
N THR A 164 -9.97 26.45 33.94
CA THR A 164 -9.37 26.15 35.25
C THR A 164 -10.35 26.21 36.42
#